data_AF-A0A8H6TU44-F1
#
_entry.id   AF-A0A8H6TU44-F1
#
_cell.length_a   1.000
_cell.length_b   1.000
_cell.length_c   1.000
_cell.angle_alpha   90.00
_cell.angle_beta   90.00
_cell.angle_gamma   90.00
#
_symmetry.space_group_name_H-M   'P 1'
#
loop_
_entity.id
_entity.type
_entity.pdbx_description
1 polymer ?
#
loop_
_entity_poly.entity_id
_entity_poly.type
_entity_poly.pdbx_seq_one_letter_code
_entity_poly.pdbx_strand_id
1 'polypeptide(L)'
;MRFTLSLSFLTLAASALGAAVEAHVNVDPQTSVEYVKYIGIHDTTLLYSAGCASVTNACLKENGTSIWSHSLCVAAAGCQGTRSVITLNQCQNPNVLVASSIPNLSSATWTSITGSSSGRMSQQNFIDFVYGAMSTAGVTSEWPTVDDVIQYWWTPIVEWTAAGETIPYANFND
;
A
#
# COMPACT_ATOMS: atom_id res chain seq x y z
N MET A 1 12.42 0.19 -74.80
CA MET A 1 12.16 -0.49 -73.51
C MET A 1 12.71 0.34 -72.37
N ARG A 2 11.82 0.86 -71.50
CA ARG A 2 11.90 0.86 -70.02
C ARG A 2 11.00 1.98 -69.49
N PHE A 3 9.84 1.55 -69.00
CA PHE A 3 8.89 2.33 -68.21
C PHE A 3 9.35 2.32 -66.75
N THR A 4 9.28 3.45 -66.06
CA THR A 4 9.41 3.53 -64.60
C THR A 4 8.17 4.19 -64.03
N LEU A 5 7.26 3.38 -63.48
CA LEU A 5 6.15 3.83 -62.65
C LEU A 5 6.70 4.17 -61.26
N SER A 6 6.44 5.39 -60.79
CA SER A 6 6.66 5.76 -59.38
C SER A 6 5.35 5.50 -58.63
N LEU A 7 5.40 4.60 -57.65
CA LEU A 7 4.27 4.15 -56.84
C LEU A 7 4.43 4.75 -55.44
N SER A 8 3.73 5.85 -55.15
CA SER A 8 3.69 6.46 -53.82
C SER A 8 2.70 5.71 -52.94
N PHE A 9 3.18 4.97 -51.95
CA PHE A 9 2.33 4.36 -50.92
C PHE A 9 2.18 5.30 -49.72
N LEU A 10 0.92 5.62 -49.41
CA LEU A 10 0.47 6.21 -48.15
C LEU A 10 0.62 5.16 -47.04
N THR A 11 1.37 5.46 -45.98
CA THR A 11 1.33 4.67 -44.73
C THR A 11 0.47 5.39 -43.70
N LEU A 12 -0.70 4.82 -43.42
CA LEU A 12 -1.59 5.21 -42.33
C LEU A 12 -1.05 4.62 -41.02
N ALA A 13 -0.57 5.46 -40.10
CA ALA A 13 -0.23 5.02 -38.75
C ALA A 13 -1.46 5.19 -37.85
N ALA A 14 -2.21 4.11 -37.65
CA ALA A 14 -3.24 4.04 -36.60
C ALA A 14 -2.66 3.22 -35.44
N SER A 15 -2.01 3.91 -34.50
CA SER A 15 -1.61 3.32 -33.22
C SER A 15 -2.87 3.08 -32.39
N ALA A 16 -3.42 1.87 -32.44
CA ALA A 16 -4.41 1.44 -31.46
C ALA A 16 -3.70 1.35 -30.10
N LEU A 17 -3.90 2.35 -29.24
CA LEU A 17 -3.69 2.23 -27.80
C LEU A 17 -4.68 1.17 -27.31
N GLY A 18 -4.27 -0.09 -27.34
CA GLY A 18 -4.90 -1.09 -26.51
C GLY A 18 -4.71 -0.65 -25.07
N ALA A 19 -5.79 -0.30 -24.37
CA ALA A 19 -5.78 -0.25 -22.93
C ALA A 19 -5.18 -1.57 -22.45
N ALA A 20 -4.04 -1.51 -21.76
CA ALA A 20 -3.48 -2.70 -21.14
C ALA A 20 -4.59 -3.28 -20.26
N VAL A 21 -5.00 -4.53 -20.54
CA VAL A 21 -5.86 -5.27 -19.63
C VAL A 21 -5.06 -5.36 -18.34
N GLU A 22 -5.45 -4.57 -17.34
CA GLU A 22 -4.86 -4.63 -16.01
C GLU A 22 -4.98 -6.07 -15.52
N ALA A 23 -3.83 -6.72 -15.32
CA ALA A 23 -3.80 -8.11 -14.88
C ALA A 23 -4.29 -8.17 -13.43
N HIS A 24 -5.56 -8.49 -13.26
CA HIS A 24 -6.14 -8.85 -11.97
C HIS A 24 -5.43 -10.08 -11.40
N VAL A 25 -5.08 -10.05 -10.12
CA VAL A 25 -4.40 -11.17 -9.46
C VAL A 25 -5.42 -12.19 -9.01
N ASN A 26 -5.29 -13.42 -9.53
CA ASN A 26 -5.95 -14.57 -8.93
C ASN A 26 -5.00 -15.17 -7.88
N VAL A 27 -5.14 -14.74 -6.63
CA VAL A 27 -4.41 -15.32 -5.51
C VAL A 27 -5.00 -16.71 -5.23
N ASP A 28 -4.15 -17.72 -5.11
CA ASP A 28 -4.62 -19.07 -4.86
C ASP A 28 -5.35 -19.13 -3.49
N PRO A 29 -6.48 -19.86 -3.37
CA PRO A 29 -7.27 -19.88 -2.14
C PRO A 29 -6.49 -20.32 -0.88
N GLN A 30 -5.48 -21.18 -1.01
CA GLN A 30 -4.66 -21.61 0.14
C GLN A 30 -3.81 -20.44 0.65
N THR A 31 -3.17 -19.68 -0.24
CA THR A 31 -2.47 -18.44 0.13
C THR A 31 -3.42 -17.48 0.84
N SER A 32 -4.64 -17.30 0.34
CA SER A 32 -5.63 -16.43 0.99
C SER A 32 -5.96 -16.87 2.42
N VAL A 33 -6.18 -18.17 2.62
CA VAL A 33 -6.44 -18.76 3.94
C VAL A 33 -5.24 -18.58 4.88
N GLU A 34 -4.01 -18.68 4.37
CA GLU A 34 -2.80 -18.49 5.16
C GLU A 34 -2.68 -17.03 5.65
N TYR A 35 -2.79 -16.04 4.76
CA TYR A 35 -2.65 -14.64 5.15
C TYR A 35 -3.77 -14.20 6.11
N VAL A 36 -5.00 -14.67 5.93
CA VAL A 36 -6.11 -14.35 6.85
C VAL A 36 -5.84 -14.83 8.28
N LYS A 37 -5.14 -15.97 8.46
CA LYS A 37 -4.79 -16.49 9.79
C LYS A 37 -3.81 -15.59 10.56
N TYR A 38 -3.02 -14.78 9.84
CA TYR A 38 -1.96 -13.96 10.40
C TYR A 38 -2.30 -12.46 10.40
N ILE A 39 -3.57 -12.10 10.23
CA ILE A 39 -4.02 -10.72 10.41
C ILE A 39 -3.70 -10.24 11.84
N GLY A 40 -3.03 -9.09 11.93
CA GLY A 40 -2.50 -8.51 13.15
C GLY A 40 -1.05 -8.88 13.47
N ILE A 41 -0.42 -9.77 12.69
CA ILE A 41 0.98 -10.18 12.88
C ILE A 41 1.85 -9.46 11.85
N HIS A 42 2.85 -8.72 12.31
CA HIS A 42 3.76 -7.98 11.43
C HIS A 42 4.68 -8.93 10.64
N ASP A 43 4.85 -8.69 9.33
CA ASP A 43 5.55 -9.54 8.34
C ASP A 43 6.96 -9.97 8.77
N THR A 44 7.72 -9.06 9.41
CA THR A 44 9.13 -9.32 9.79
C THR A 44 9.34 -9.57 11.27
N THR A 45 8.69 -8.79 12.14
CA THR A 45 8.89 -8.88 13.60
C THR A 45 8.08 -10.00 14.25
N LEU A 46 7.05 -10.52 13.55
CA LEU A 46 6.15 -11.56 14.03
C LEU A 46 5.38 -11.19 15.31
N LEU A 47 5.35 -9.90 15.67
CA LEU A 47 4.58 -9.40 16.79
C LEU A 47 3.10 -9.35 16.42
N TYR A 48 2.26 -9.93 17.26
CA TYR A 48 0.81 -9.77 17.18
C TYR A 48 0.35 -8.49 17.88
N SER A 49 -0.54 -7.74 17.22
CA SER A 49 -1.28 -6.62 17.79
C SER A 49 -2.75 -6.69 17.36
N ALA A 50 -3.65 -6.77 18.35
CA ALA A 50 -5.08 -6.77 18.11
C ALA A 50 -5.59 -5.43 17.53
N GLY A 51 -5.00 -4.31 17.96
CA GLY A 51 -5.21 -3.01 17.33
C GLY A 51 -4.83 -3.02 15.85
N CYS A 52 -3.68 -3.61 15.50
CA CYS A 52 -3.30 -3.76 14.09
C CYS A 52 -4.26 -4.68 13.32
N ALA A 53 -4.70 -5.79 13.92
CA ALA A 53 -5.70 -6.66 13.31
C ALA A 53 -6.99 -5.89 12.95
N SER A 54 -7.44 -5.01 13.84
CA SER A 54 -8.62 -4.17 13.61
C SER A 54 -8.40 -3.17 12.47
N VAL A 55 -7.24 -2.51 12.43
CA VAL A 55 -6.87 -1.59 11.34
C VAL A 55 -6.77 -2.32 10.00
N THR A 56 -6.12 -3.48 9.96
CA THR A 56 -6.03 -4.32 8.76
C THR A 56 -7.42 -4.74 8.28
N ASN A 57 -8.29 -5.23 9.16
CA ASN A 57 -9.67 -5.55 8.78
C ASN A 57 -10.47 -4.35 8.30
N ALA A 58 -10.21 -3.16 8.84
CA ALA A 58 -10.83 -1.92 8.36
C ALA A 58 -10.34 -1.56 6.95
N CYS A 59 -9.03 -1.66 6.69
CA CYS A 59 -8.47 -1.52 5.34
C CYS A 59 -9.11 -2.49 4.34
N LEU A 60 -9.31 -3.76 4.70
CA LEU A 60 -9.88 -4.76 3.78
C LEU A 60 -11.33 -4.48 3.38
N LYS A 61 -12.03 -3.60 4.11
CA LYS A 61 -13.38 -3.12 3.75
C LYS A 61 -13.34 -1.97 2.74
N GLU A 62 -12.18 -1.36 2.52
CA GLU A 62 -11.99 -0.37 1.46
C GLU A 62 -12.02 -1.07 0.10
N ASN A 63 -12.68 -0.45 -0.88
CA ASN A 63 -12.84 -1.01 -2.21
C ASN A 63 -12.09 -0.17 -3.24
N GLY A 64 -11.55 -0.81 -4.27
CA GLY A 64 -10.86 -0.15 -5.37
C GLY A 64 -9.53 -0.82 -5.73
N THR A 65 -8.86 -0.26 -6.73
CA THR A 65 -7.55 -0.74 -7.21
C THR A 65 -6.38 -0.06 -6.51
N SER A 66 -6.62 1.07 -5.85
CA SER A 66 -5.60 1.97 -5.28
C SER A 66 -5.64 1.93 -3.76
N ILE A 67 -5.25 0.80 -3.17
CA ILE A 67 -5.27 0.60 -1.70
C ILE A 67 -4.45 1.67 -0.96
N TRP A 68 -3.38 2.20 -1.57
CA TRP A 68 -2.57 3.27 -0.99
C TRP A 68 -3.25 4.65 -0.98
N SER A 69 -4.40 4.81 -1.64
CA SER A 69 -5.22 6.01 -1.50
C SER A 69 -5.97 6.07 -0.17
N HIS A 70 -6.08 4.95 0.56
CA HIS A 70 -6.81 4.85 1.82
C HIS A 70 -5.84 4.85 3.01
N SER A 71 -6.01 5.82 3.91
CA SER A 71 -5.13 5.97 5.09
C SER A 71 -5.15 4.73 6.00
N LEU A 72 -6.30 4.05 6.14
CA LEU A 72 -6.40 2.78 6.87
C LEU A 72 -5.50 1.69 6.28
N CYS A 73 -5.38 1.61 4.96
CA CYS A 73 -4.51 0.64 4.30
C CYS A 73 -3.03 0.99 4.42
N VAL A 74 -2.70 2.28 4.42
CA VAL A 74 -1.33 2.72 4.71
C VAL A 74 -0.95 2.42 6.18
N ALA A 75 -1.88 2.61 7.12
CA ALA A 75 -1.67 2.29 8.53
C ALA A 75 -1.54 0.78 8.75
N ALA A 76 -2.40 -0.01 8.08
CA ALA A 76 -2.30 -1.46 8.07
C ALA A 76 -0.94 -1.89 7.54
N ALA A 77 -0.45 -1.32 6.44
CA ALA A 77 0.86 -1.67 5.89
C ALA A 77 2.00 -1.34 6.88
N GLY A 78 1.88 -0.27 7.65
CA GLY A 78 2.84 0.07 8.70
C GLY A 78 2.88 -0.90 9.88
N CYS A 79 1.75 -1.49 10.27
CA CYS A 79 1.67 -2.37 11.44
C CYS A 79 1.66 -3.88 11.12
N GLN A 80 1.20 -4.26 9.93
CA GLN A 80 1.12 -5.63 9.42
C GLN A 80 2.26 -5.93 8.44
N GLY A 81 2.69 -4.94 7.66
CA GLY A 81 3.59 -5.10 6.53
C GLY A 81 2.88 -5.02 5.17
N THR A 82 3.56 -4.37 4.21
CA THR A 82 3.04 -4.07 2.88
C THR A 82 2.67 -5.33 2.09
N ARG A 83 3.47 -6.40 2.18
CA ARG A 83 3.22 -7.64 1.45
C ARG A 83 1.93 -8.28 1.92
N SER A 84 1.75 -8.42 3.23
CA SER A 84 0.51 -8.96 3.79
C SER A 84 -0.71 -8.14 3.40
N VAL A 85 -0.65 -6.82 3.48
CA VAL A 85 -1.81 -5.96 3.16
C VAL A 85 -2.17 -6.05 1.68
N ILE A 86 -1.21 -6.07 0.76
CA ILE A 86 -1.47 -6.26 -0.67
C ILE A 86 -2.16 -7.62 -0.89
N THR A 87 -1.56 -8.70 -0.40
CA THR A 87 -2.08 -10.06 -0.63
C THR A 87 -3.48 -10.20 -0.05
N LEU A 88 -3.72 -9.77 1.19
CA LEU A 88 -5.05 -9.81 1.81
C LEU A 88 -6.10 -9.05 1.00
N ASN A 89 -5.76 -7.86 0.49
CA ASN A 89 -6.66 -7.08 -0.36
C ASN A 89 -6.97 -7.78 -1.68
N GLN A 90 -5.97 -8.36 -2.34
CA GLN A 90 -6.17 -9.15 -3.57
C GLN A 90 -7.00 -10.41 -3.33
N CYS A 91 -6.93 -11.01 -2.14
CA CYS A 91 -7.76 -12.16 -1.76
C CYS A 91 -9.25 -11.81 -1.67
N GLN A 92 -9.58 -10.59 -1.25
CA GLN A 92 -10.97 -10.14 -1.04
C GLN A 92 -11.53 -9.39 -2.24
N ASN A 93 -10.67 -8.71 -2.99
CA ASN A 93 -11.03 -7.85 -4.09
C ASN A 93 -10.16 -8.15 -5.32
N PRO A 94 -10.69 -8.88 -6.32
CA PRO A 94 -9.92 -9.21 -7.52
C PRO A 94 -9.57 -7.98 -8.35
N ASN A 95 -10.18 -6.82 -8.10
CA ASN A 95 -9.84 -5.58 -8.80
C ASN A 95 -8.49 -5.00 -8.36
N VAL A 96 -7.95 -5.40 -7.21
CA VAL A 96 -6.65 -4.94 -6.75
C VAL A 96 -5.57 -5.44 -7.71
N LEU A 97 -4.76 -4.50 -8.19
CA LEU A 97 -3.73 -4.76 -9.19
C LEU A 97 -2.59 -5.61 -8.61
N VAL A 98 -1.78 -6.20 -9.49
CA VAL A 98 -0.47 -6.75 -9.11
C VAL A 98 0.35 -5.69 -8.37
N ALA A 99 1.16 -6.10 -7.39
CA ALA A 99 1.90 -5.19 -6.51
C ALA A 99 2.66 -4.08 -7.27
N SER A 100 3.32 -4.43 -8.38
CA SER A 100 4.08 -3.50 -9.23
C SER A 100 3.25 -2.50 -10.03
N SER A 101 1.92 -2.65 -10.03
CA SER A 101 0.98 -1.82 -10.79
C SER A 101 -0.02 -1.11 -9.89
N ILE A 102 -0.02 -1.36 -8.57
CA ILE A 102 -0.83 -0.58 -7.63
C ILE A 102 -0.32 0.87 -7.68
N PRO A 103 -1.21 1.87 -7.89
CA PRO A 103 -0.80 3.26 -7.89
C PRO A 103 -0.11 3.64 -6.59
N ASN A 104 0.96 4.43 -6.69
CA ASN A 104 1.68 4.99 -5.54
C ASN A 104 0.76 5.71 -4.56
N LEU A 105 1.22 5.84 -3.32
CA LEU A 105 0.57 6.63 -2.27
C LEU A 105 0.23 8.03 -2.79
N SER A 106 -1.03 8.43 -2.74
CA SER A 106 -1.38 9.76 -3.24
C SER A 106 -0.76 10.86 -2.36
N SER A 107 -0.38 12.00 -2.96
CA SER A 107 0.13 13.15 -2.22
C SER A 107 -0.88 13.70 -1.21
N ALA A 108 -2.18 13.58 -1.51
CA ALA A 108 -3.26 13.95 -0.59
C ALA A 108 -3.29 13.03 0.63
N THR A 109 -3.19 11.72 0.43
CA THR A 109 -3.11 10.73 1.51
C THR A 109 -1.82 10.95 2.32
N TRP A 110 -0.67 11.16 1.68
CA TRP A 110 0.59 11.48 2.36
C TRP A 110 0.48 12.72 3.26
N THR A 111 -0.10 13.80 2.75
CA THR A 111 -0.30 15.03 3.51
C THR A 111 -1.22 14.79 4.71
N SER A 112 -2.28 13.98 4.53
CA SER A 112 -3.20 13.63 5.60
C SER A 112 -2.55 12.78 6.69
N ILE A 113 -1.68 11.83 6.34
CA ILE A 113 -1.09 10.91 7.33
C ILE A 113 0.14 11.52 8.03
N THR A 114 0.87 12.41 7.36
CA THR A 114 2.01 13.07 8.01
C THR A 114 1.58 14.19 8.95
N GLY A 115 0.44 14.84 8.68
CA GLY A 115 -0.05 15.98 9.46
C GLY A 115 0.97 17.14 9.56
N SER A 116 2.00 17.13 8.70
CA SER A 116 3.21 17.93 8.85
C SER A 116 3.40 18.84 7.65
N SER A 117 3.61 20.13 7.92
CA SER A 117 3.94 21.12 6.87
C SER A 117 5.32 20.91 6.25
N SER A 118 6.18 20.10 6.88
CA SER A 118 7.51 19.76 6.35
C SER A 118 7.47 18.80 5.16
N GLY A 119 6.34 18.11 4.95
CA GLY A 119 6.22 17.05 3.95
C GLY A 119 7.03 15.79 4.29
N ARG A 120 7.51 15.66 5.53
CA ARG A 120 8.28 14.53 6.06
C ARG A 120 7.54 13.90 7.24
N MET A 121 7.62 12.58 7.37
CA MET A 121 7.07 11.84 8.50
C MET A 121 8.11 11.75 9.61
N SER A 122 7.79 12.29 10.78
CA SER A 122 8.53 12.01 12.02
C SER A 122 7.96 10.79 12.74
N GLN A 123 8.69 10.27 13.73
CA GLN A 123 8.20 9.22 14.62
C GLN A 123 6.85 9.59 15.26
N GLN A 124 6.71 10.83 15.77
CA GLN A 124 5.46 11.26 16.39
C GLN A 124 4.31 11.31 15.37
N ASN A 125 4.57 11.78 14.14
CA ASN A 125 3.55 11.76 13.10
C ASN A 125 3.08 10.34 12.79
N PHE A 126 4.01 9.37 12.75
CA PHE A 126 3.65 7.96 12.54
C PHE A 126 2.83 7.39 13.71
N ILE A 127 3.21 7.67 14.95
CA ILE A 127 2.45 7.24 16.14
C ILE A 127 1.03 7.82 16.11
N ASP A 128 0.91 9.13 15.89
CA ASP A 128 -0.39 9.82 15.82
C ASP A 128 -1.26 9.26 14.68
N PHE A 129 -0.64 8.99 13.53
CA PHE A 129 -1.29 8.40 12.39
C PHE A 129 -1.84 6.99 12.69
N VAL A 130 -1.01 6.10 13.23
CA VAL A 130 -1.44 4.72 13.54
C VAL A 130 -2.51 4.71 14.61
N TYR A 131 -2.40 5.55 15.64
CA TYR A 131 -3.45 5.65 16.65
C TYR A 131 -4.74 6.30 16.11
N GLY A 132 -4.63 7.29 15.22
CA GLY A 132 -5.78 7.83 14.50
C GLY A 132 -6.49 6.76 13.67
N ALA A 133 -5.72 5.90 12.99
CA ALA A 133 -6.24 4.78 12.22
C ALA A 133 -6.96 3.74 13.11
N MET A 134 -6.40 3.40 14.27
CA MET A 134 -7.05 2.52 15.25
C MET A 134 -8.35 3.10 15.79
N SER A 135 -8.38 4.41 16.07
CA SER A 135 -9.60 5.11 16.47
C SER A 135 -10.67 5.01 15.38
N THR A 136 -10.27 5.25 14.13
CA THR A 136 -11.14 5.14 12.95
C THR A 136 -11.65 3.70 12.74
N ALA A 137 -10.81 2.71 13.02
CA ALA A 137 -11.17 1.29 12.98
C ALA A 137 -12.04 0.83 14.17
N GLY A 138 -12.30 1.71 15.15
CA GLY A 138 -13.15 1.43 16.31
C GLY A 138 -12.47 0.64 17.43
N VAL A 139 -11.13 0.68 17.51
CA VAL A 139 -10.38 0.06 18.62
C VAL A 139 -10.68 0.80 19.93
N THR A 140 -11.04 0.07 20.99
CA THR A 140 -11.46 0.69 22.27
C THR A 140 -10.61 0.29 23.48
N SER A 141 -9.97 -0.89 23.46
CA SER A 141 -9.24 -1.40 24.64
C SER A 141 -7.96 -2.19 24.35
N GLU A 142 -7.59 -2.36 23.07
CA GLU A 142 -6.48 -3.21 22.64
C GLU A 142 -5.43 -2.42 21.85
N TRP A 143 -5.03 -1.29 22.42
CA TRP A 143 -4.02 -0.42 21.87
C TRP A 143 -2.63 -0.96 22.21
N PRO A 144 -1.69 -1.03 21.25
CA PRO A 144 -0.30 -1.33 21.58
C PRO A 144 0.27 -0.20 22.43
N THR A 145 1.38 -0.46 23.12
CA THR A 145 2.11 0.63 23.78
C THR A 145 2.82 1.49 22.74
N VAL A 146 3.17 2.72 23.09
CA VAL A 146 3.97 3.59 22.21
C VAL A 146 5.33 2.94 21.90
N ASP A 147 5.93 2.27 22.88
CA ASP A 147 7.19 1.57 22.70
C ASP A 147 7.07 0.43 21.68
N ASP A 148 5.94 -0.31 21.68
CA ASP A 148 5.69 -1.34 20.68
C ASP A 148 5.55 -0.75 19.26
N VAL A 149 4.82 0.37 19.12
CA VAL A 149 4.68 1.08 17.84
C VAL A 149 6.05 1.51 17.32
N ILE A 150 6.91 2.03 18.20
CA ILE A 150 8.25 2.47 17.82
C ILE A 150 9.10 1.27 17.42
N GLN A 151 9.24 0.30 18.31
CA GLN A 151 10.19 -0.80 18.16
C GLN A 151 9.83 -1.72 17.00
N TYR A 152 8.55 -2.02 16.83
CA TYR A 152 8.14 -3.10 15.92
C TYR A 152 7.57 -2.61 14.60
N TRP A 153 7.18 -1.33 14.48
CA TRP A 153 6.59 -0.77 13.27
C TRP A 153 7.40 0.39 12.71
N TRP A 154 7.69 1.42 13.51
CA TRP A 154 8.44 2.59 13.03
C TRP A 154 9.91 2.27 12.73
N THR A 155 10.62 1.63 13.67
CA THR A 155 12.05 1.32 13.53
C THR A 155 12.35 0.51 12.27
N PRO A 156 11.61 -0.57 11.95
CA PRO A 156 11.81 -1.29 10.69
C PRO A 156 11.65 -0.41 9.44
N ILE A 157 10.69 0.53 9.43
CA ILE A 157 10.50 1.45 8.30
C ILE A 157 11.68 2.42 8.22
N VAL A 158 12.16 2.97 9.33
CA VAL A 158 13.35 3.86 9.34
C VAL A 158 14.60 3.14 8.86
N GLU A 159 14.82 1.91 9.33
CA GLU A 159 15.96 1.09 8.93
C GLU A 159 15.92 0.76 7.44
N TRP A 160 14.74 0.39 6.93
CA TRP A 160 14.56 0.08 5.51
C TRP A 160 14.72 1.32 4.62
N THR A 161 14.14 2.46 5.02
CA THR A 161 14.22 3.71 4.24
C THR A 161 15.58 4.40 4.29
N ALA A 162 16.41 4.07 5.28
CA ALA A 162 17.70 4.71 5.55
C ALA A 162 17.66 6.25 5.57
N ALA A 163 16.52 6.83 5.96
CA ALA A 163 16.24 8.27 5.80
C ALA A 163 16.64 9.13 7.01
N GLY A 164 17.07 8.51 8.12
CA GLY A 164 17.37 9.20 9.39
C GLY A 164 16.13 9.42 10.26
N GLU A 165 16.09 10.52 11.01
CA GLU A 165 15.03 10.80 12.01
C GLU A 165 13.65 11.10 11.41
N THR A 166 13.60 11.51 10.13
CA THR A 166 12.35 11.79 9.43
C THR A 166 12.38 11.23 8.02
N ILE A 167 11.28 10.62 7.61
CA ILE A 167 11.15 9.92 6.34
C ILE A 167 10.48 10.84 5.31
N PRO A 168 11.13 11.18 4.20
CA PRO A 168 10.48 11.92 3.12
C PRO A 168 9.53 11.00 2.35
N TYR A 169 8.55 11.61 1.67
CA TYR A 169 7.56 10.89 0.85
C TYR A 169 8.18 9.85 -0.09
N ALA A 170 9.23 10.23 -0.82
CA ALA A 170 9.84 9.35 -1.82
C ALA A 170 10.39 8.05 -1.21
N ASN A 171 10.99 8.12 -0.01
CA ASN A 171 11.50 6.94 0.67
C ASN A 171 10.38 6.11 1.29
N PHE A 172 9.32 6.74 1.82
CA PHE A 172 8.19 5.99 2.40
C PHE A 172 7.34 5.28 1.32
N ASN A 173 7.28 5.86 0.12
CA ASN A 173 6.48 5.34 -0.99
C ASN A 173 7.18 4.26 -1.84
N ASP A 174 8.49 4.10 -1.69
CA ASP A 174 9.24 3.02 -2.36
C ASP A 174 8.83 1.64 -1.80
#